data_AF-A0A0D6KCU4-F1
#
_entry.id   AF-A0A0D6KCU4-F1
#
_cell.length_a   1.000
_cell.length_b   1.000
_cell.length_c   1.000
_cell.angle_alpha   90.00
_cell.angle_beta   90.00
_cell.angle_gamma   90.00
#
_symmetry.space_group_name_H-M   'P 1'
#
loop_
_entity.id
_entity.type
_entity.pdbx_description
1 polymer ?
#
loop_
_entity_poly.entity_id
_entity_poly.type
_entity_poly.pdbx_seq_one_letter_code
_entity_poly.pdbx_strand_id
1 'polypeptide(L)'
;MGKFTQLKHPFQYIVISDTATDYLRLSVAVGILQMIQGRDNPELSANLAFSDEQQQCLLKIAPTFEGKTQLQQNPFPPHSFPWATWIMQGLGGWSGYRSQKPPGITTLIRGLYQFESTFFAWKLALEPLMCTP
;
A
#
# COMPACT_ATOMS: atom_id res chain seq x y z
N MET A 1 -23.61 45.15 14.68
CA MET A 1 -22.56 45.72 15.55
C MET A 1 -22.15 44.67 16.57
N GLY A 2 -21.23 43.78 16.21
CA GLY A 2 -20.72 42.73 17.09
C GLY A 2 -19.20 42.75 17.03
N LYS A 3 -18.57 43.29 18.08
CA LYS A 3 -17.12 43.30 18.22
C LYS A 3 -16.67 41.92 18.70
N PHE A 4 -15.96 41.18 17.87
CA PHE A 4 -15.20 40.02 18.34
C PHE A 4 -13.83 40.48 18.82
N THR A 5 -13.69 40.45 20.14
CA THR A 5 -12.49 40.77 20.89
C THR A 5 -11.40 39.76 20.56
N GLN A 6 -10.23 40.25 20.15
CA GLN A 6 -9.01 39.49 19.91
C GLN A 6 -8.57 38.77 21.20
N LEU A 7 -8.63 37.45 21.22
CA LEU A 7 -7.95 36.63 22.22
C LEU A 7 -6.55 36.28 21.69
N LYS A 8 -5.53 36.95 22.23
CA LYS A 8 -4.11 36.68 21.99
C LYS A 8 -3.72 35.33 22.59
N HIS A 9 -3.46 34.33 21.74
CA HIS A 9 -2.63 33.18 22.11
C HIS A 9 -1.61 32.87 20.99
N PRO A 10 -0.30 32.80 21.28
CA PRO A 10 0.76 32.62 20.29
C PRO A 10 1.11 31.14 20.10
N PHE A 11 0.15 30.33 19.67
CA PHE A 11 0.45 28.98 19.18
C PHE A 11 -0.21 28.77 17.82
N GLN A 12 0.24 29.60 16.89
CA GLN A 12 -0.07 29.49 15.49
C GLN A 12 0.88 28.45 14.88
N TYR A 13 0.70 27.17 15.22
CA TYR A 13 1.15 26.11 14.32
C TYR A 13 0.18 26.10 13.14
N ILE A 14 0.39 27.02 12.20
CA ILE A 14 -0.10 26.84 10.85
C ILE A 14 0.78 25.72 10.27
N VAL A 15 0.40 24.47 10.54
CA VAL A 15 0.75 23.40 9.60
C VAL A 15 -0.20 23.63 8.43
N ILE A 16 0.28 24.30 7.37
CA ILE A 16 -0.39 24.25 6.07
C ILE A 16 -0.14 22.83 5.54
N SER A 17 -0.74 21.81 6.15
CA SER A 17 -0.99 20.58 5.43
C SER A 17 -2.18 20.91 4.55
N ASP A 18 -1.94 20.90 3.24
CA ASP A 18 -3.04 20.87 2.29
C ASP A 18 -3.99 19.75 2.74
N THR A 19 -5.27 20.05 2.94
CA THR A 19 -6.23 19.07 3.48
C THR A 19 -6.23 17.80 2.63
N ALA A 20 -5.96 17.94 1.32
CA ALA A 20 -5.74 16.82 0.41
C ALA A 20 -4.65 15.85 0.88
N THR A 21 -3.51 16.36 1.39
CA THR A 21 -2.42 15.52 1.89
C THR A 21 -2.82 14.73 3.12
N ASP A 22 -3.61 15.33 4.02
CA ASP A 22 -4.06 14.65 5.23
C ASP A 22 -5.06 13.53 4.92
N TYR A 23 -5.96 13.74 3.95
CA TYR A 23 -6.85 12.68 3.46
C TYR A 23 -6.08 11.52 2.84
N LEU A 24 -5.06 11.81 2.01
CA LEU A 24 -4.21 10.78 1.41
C LEU A 24 -3.43 9.99 2.47
N ARG A 25 -2.93 10.65 3.51
CA ARG A 25 -2.25 9.96 4.63
C ARG A 25 -3.20 9.06 5.39
N LEU A 26 -4.42 9.51 5.63
CA LEU A 26 -5.44 8.71 6.31
C LEU A 26 -5.85 7.49 5.47
N SER A 27 -6.05 7.65 4.16
CA SER A 27 -6.42 6.51 3.30
C SER A 27 -5.33 5.43 3.28
N VAL A 28 -4.06 5.83 3.20
CA VAL A 28 -2.92 4.90 3.30
C VAL A 28 -2.90 4.19 4.66
N ALA A 29 -3.09 4.94 5.76
CA ALA A 29 -3.12 4.37 7.10
C ALA A 29 -4.24 3.32 7.25
N VAL A 30 -5.43 3.61 6.73
CA VAL A 30 -6.57 2.68 6.71
C VAL A 30 -6.23 1.44 5.90
N GLY A 31 -5.65 1.58 4.71
CA GLY A 31 -5.23 0.44 3.88
C GLY A 31 -4.23 -0.47 4.60
N ILE A 32 -3.27 0.12 5.33
CA ILE A 32 -2.30 -0.66 6.13
C ILE A 32 -2.98 -1.40 7.27
N LEU A 33 -3.92 -0.76 7.97
CA LEU A 33 -4.67 -1.41 9.04
C LEU A 33 -5.54 -2.55 8.51
N GLN A 34 -6.17 -2.37 7.34
CA GLN A 34 -6.91 -3.42 6.65
C GLN A 34 -5.98 -4.60 6.31
N MET A 35 -4.79 -4.33 5.78
CA MET A 35 -3.78 -5.36 5.50
C MET A 35 -3.33 -6.13 6.75
N ILE A 36 -3.21 -5.46 7.90
CA ILE A 36 -2.89 -6.12 9.16
C ILE A 36 -4.03 -7.00 9.64
N GLN A 37 -5.28 -6.51 9.58
CA GLN A 37 -6.46 -7.23 10.05
C GLN A 37 -6.85 -8.40 9.14
N GLY A 38 -6.77 -8.21 7.82
CA GLY A 38 -7.15 -9.18 6.81
C GLY A 38 -6.02 -10.13 6.39
N ARG A 39 -4.84 -10.04 7.01
CA ARG A 39 -3.62 -10.75 6.62
C ARG A 39 -3.78 -12.26 6.49
N ASP A 40 -4.57 -12.86 7.37
CA ASP A 40 -4.72 -14.31 7.48
C ASP A 40 -6.14 -14.78 7.11
N ASN A 41 -6.98 -13.89 6.55
CA ASN A 41 -8.33 -14.23 6.12
C ASN A 41 -8.40 -14.45 4.59
N PRO A 42 -8.35 -15.71 4.10
CA PRO A 42 -8.33 -16.02 2.66
C PRO A 42 -9.65 -15.74 1.94
N GLU A 43 -10.76 -15.51 2.66
CA GLU A 43 -12.06 -15.21 2.07
C GLU A 43 -12.16 -13.77 1.57
N LEU A 44 -11.27 -12.89 2.05
CA LEU A 44 -11.23 -11.49 1.63
C LEU A 44 -10.67 -11.39 0.21
N SER A 45 -11.39 -10.66 -0.65
CA SER A 45 -10.94 -10.35 -2.00
C SER A 45 -9.98 -9.15 -2.01
N ALA A 46 -8.97 -9.20 -2.88
CA ALA A 46 -8.05 -8.08 -3.13
C ALA A 46 -8.77 -6.81 -3.61
N ASN A 47 -9.98 -6.93 -4.18
CA ASN A 47 -10.83 -5.81 -4.59
C ASN A 47 -11.14 -4.83 -3.44
N LEU A 48 -10.98 -5.27 -2.18
CA LEU A 48 -11.20 -4.42 -1.01
C LEU A 48 -10.24 -3.20 -0.98
N ALA A 49 -9.03 -3.35 -1.50
CA ALA A 49 -8.01 -2.29 -1.45
C ALA A 49 -7.27 -2.05 -2.77
N PHE A 50 -7.36 -2.96 -3.75
CA PHE A 50 -6.64 -2.88 -5.01
C PHE A 50 -7.60 -2.90 -6.19
N SER A 51 -7.39 -1.99 -7.14
CA SER A 51 -8.12 -1.98 -8.41
C SER A 51 -7.77 -3.19 -9.28
N ASP A 52 -8.59 -3.48 -10.28
CA ASP A 52 -8.32 -4.60 -11.21
C ASP A 52 -6.97 -4.45 -11.93
N GLU A 53 -6.62 -3.23 -12.34
CA GLU A 53 -5.30 -2.93 -12.94
C GLU A 53 -4.15 -3.17 -11.96
N GLN A 54 -4.30 -2.72 -10.72
CA GLN A 54 -3.31 -2.97 -9.67
C GLN A 54 -3.15 -4.47 -9.44
N GLN A 55 -4.23 -5.24 -9.45
CA GLN A 55 -4.17 -6.69 -9.33
C GLN A 55 -3.50 -7.36 -10.53
N GLN A 56 -3.70 -6.86 -11.75
CA GLN A 56 -2.95 -7.33 -12.92
C GLN A 56 -1.45 -7.08 -12.76
N CYS A 57 -1.05 -5.91 -12.28
CA CYS A 57 0.34 -5.63 -11.94
C CYS A 57 0.85 -6.56 -10.83
N LEU A 58 0.05 -6.82 -9.80
CA LEU A 58 0.38 -7.76 -8.73
C LEU A 58 0.62 -9.18 -9.26
N LEU A 59 -0.20 -9.65 -10.21
CA LEU A 59 0.01 -10.95 -10.86
C LEU A 59 1.33 -11.01 -11.63
N LYS A 60 1.78 -9.90 -12.22
CA LYS A 60 3.06 -9.85 -12.94
C LYS A 60 4.27 -9.86 -12.01
N ILE A 61 4.16 -9.24 -10.83
CA ILE A 61 5.26 -9.20 -9.86
C ILE A 61 5.26 -10.41 -8.93
N ALA A 62 4.12 -11.09 -8.71
CA ALA A 62 4.03 -12.22 -7.78
C ALA A 62 5.12 -13.29 -7.98
N PRO A 63 5.49 -13.69 -9.22
CA PRO A 63 6.54 -14.68 -9.45
C PRO A 63 7.93 -14.24 -8.94
N THR A 64 8.22 -12.94 -8.85
CA THR A 64 9.51 -12.48 -8.32
C THR A 64 9.63 -12.66 -6.80
N PHE A 65 8.49 -12.92 -6.13
CA PHE A 65 8.40 -13.15 -4.70
C PHE A 65 8.12 -14.61 -4.33
N GLU A 66 8.03 -15.51 -5.32
CA GLU A 66 8.04 -16.94 -5.08
C GLU A 66 9.45 -17.36 -4.68
N GLY A 67 9.70 -17.40 -3.37
CA GLY A 67 11.00 -17.79 -2.84
C GLY A 67 11.42 -19.19 -3.28
N LYS A 68 12.71 -19.50 -3.09
CA LYS A 68 13.30 -20.78 -3.53
C LYS A 68 12.74 -22.00 -2.79
N THR A 69 12.14 -21.79 -1.62
CA THR A 69 11.59 -22.84 -0.77
C THR A 69 10.08 -22.70 -0.66
N GLN A 70 9.37 -23.82 -0.52
CA GLN A 70 7.91 -23.83 -0.31
C GLN A 70 7.48 -22.96 0.88
N LEU A 71 8.33 -22.84 1.91
CA LEU A 71 8.08 -22.01 3.09
C LEU A 71 8.16 -20.50 2.83
N GLN A 72 8.81 -20.09 1.73
CA GLN A 72 8.90 -18.69 1.30
C GLN A 72 7.89 -18.35 0.19
N GLN A 73 7.21 -19.36 -0.38
CA GLN A 73 6.19 -19.14 -1.38
C GLN A 73 4.93 -18.56 -0.73
N ASN A 74 4.19 -17.80 -1.53
CA ASN A 74 2.91 -17.25 -1.11
C ASN A 74 1.89 -18.39 -0.97
N PRO A 75 1.36 -18.65 0.24
CA PRO A 75 0.44 -19.76 0.49
C PRO A 75 -1.02 -19.40 0.18
N PHE A 76 -1.29 -18.13 -0.14
CA PHE A 76 -2.65 -17.63 -0.35
C PHE A 76 -3.02 -17.67 -1.83
N PRO A 77 -4.30 -17.93 -2.15
CA PRO A 77 -4.74 -17.98 -3.54
C PRO A 77 -4.58 -16.61 -4.22
N PRO A 78 -4.21 -16.54 -5.51
CA PRO A 78 -4.20 -15.30 -6.27
C PRO A 78 -5.53 -14.53 -6.16
N HIS A 79 -5.48 -13.20 -6.22
CA HIS A 79 -6.63 -12.30 -6.02
C HIS A 79 -7.26 -12.28 -4.63
N SER A 80 -6.74 -13.07 -3.68
CA SER A 80 -7.12 -12.87 -2.28
C SER A 80 -6.37 -11.68 -1.67
N PHE A 81 -6.99 -11.07 -0.68
CA PHE A 81 -6.42 -9.95 0.05
C PHE A 81 -5.15 -10.33 0.83
N PRO A 82 -5.08 -11.51 1.51
CA PRO A 82 -3.82 -12.04 2.03
C PRO A 82 -2.72 -12.22 0.99
N TRP A 83 -3.06 -12.67 -0.22
CA TRP A 83 -2.09 -12.84 -1.30
C TRP A 83 -1.46 -11.50 -1.71
N ALA A 84 -2.28 -10.46 -1.89
CA ALA A 84 -1.79 -9.12 -2.19
C ALA A 84 -0.94 -8.57 -1.03
N THR A 85 -1.42 -8.78 0.21
CA THR A 85 -0.71 -8.37 1.42
C THR A 85 0.65 -9.06 1.54
N TRP A 86 0.78 -10.33 1.17
CA TRP A 86 2.05 -11.07 1.14
C TRP A 86 3.07 -10.44 0.18
N ILE A 87 2.61 -10.03 -1.00
CA ILE A 87 3.46 -9.35 -1.99
C ILE A 87 3.93 -8.00 -1.44
N MET A 88 3.06 -7.23 -0.80
CA MET A 88 3.43 -5.96 -0.14
C MET A 88 4.49 -6.18 0.94
N GLN A 89 4.39 -7.26 1.71
CA GLN A 89 5.38 -7.61 2.72
C GLN A 89 6.75 -7.90 2.08
N GLY A 90 6.78 -8.66 0.99
CA GLY A 90 7.99 -8.94 0.21
C GLY A 90 8.63 -7.67 -0.35
N LEU A 91 7.84 -6.78 -0.96
CA LEU A 91 8.29 -5.46 -1.44
C LEU A 91 8.84 -4.59 -0.30
N GLY A 92 8.31 -4.75 0.91
CA GLY A 92 8.79 -4.08 2.12
C GLY A 92 10.10 -4.63 2.68
N GLY A 93 10.65 -5.70 2.09
CA GLY A 93 11.90 -6.35 2.52
C GLY A 93 11.71 -7.49 3.52
N TRP A 94 10.51 -8.05 3.64
CA TRP A 94 10.29 -9.23 4.48
C TRP A 94 10.70 -10.51 3.73
N SER A 95 11.30 -11.46 4.46
CA SER A 95 11.96 -12.65 3.90
C SER A 95 11.02 -13.79 3.49
N GLY A 96 9.73 -13.70 3.83
CA GLY A 96 8.72 -14.72 3.53
C GLY A 96 8.58 -15.82 4.58
N TYR A 97 9.44 -15.89 5.61
CA TYR A 97 9.38 -16.98 6.58
C TYR A 97 8.28 -16.76 7.63
N ARG A 98 7.25 -17.61 7.63
CA ARG A 98 6.17 -17.62 8.65
C ARG A 98 6.65 -17.82 10.09
N SER A 99 7.82 -18.43 10.29
CA SER A 99 8.44 -18.57 11.62
C SER A 99 8.98 -17.25 12.16
N GLN A 100 9.24 -16.27 11.29
CA GLN A 100 9.64 -14.93 11.70
C GLN A 100 8.42 -14.13 12.13
N LYS A 101 8.67 -13.12 12.98
CA LYS A 101 7.64 -12.16 13.37
C LYS A 101 7.00 -11.57 12.10
N PRO A 102 5.66 -11.62 11.98
CA PRO A 102 4.98 -11.01 10.85
C PRO A 102 5.33 -9.53 10.75
N PRO A 103 5.52 -9.01 9.53
CA PRO A 103 5.96 -7.64 9.31
C PRO A 103 4.96 -6.62 9.87
N GLY A 104 5.52 -5.55 10.43
CA GLY A 104 4.76 -4.46 11.02
C GLY A 104 4.35 -3.38 10.01
N ILE A 105 3.72 -2.33 10.53
CA ILE A 105 3.25 -1.15 9.78
C ILE A 105 4.37 -0.58 8.88
N THR A 106 5.58 -0.39 9.41
CA THR A 106 6.70 0.19 8.65
C THR A 106 7.07 -0.61 7.41
N THR A 107 7.08 -1.94 7.50
CA THR A 107 7.37 -2.81 6.34
C THR A 107 6.27 -2.70 5.30
N LEU A 108 4.99 -2.66 5.72
CA LEU A 108 3.87 -2.50 4.80
C LEU A 108 3.86 -1.12 4.12
N ILE A 109 4.21 -0.05 4.83
CA ILE A 109 4.36 1.29 4.24
C ILE A 109 5.39 1.26 3.12
N ARG A 110 6.57 0.67 3.38
CA ARG A 110 7.62 0.54 2.36
C ARG A 110 7.15 -0.29 1.17
N GLY A 111 6.47 -1.39 1.45
CA GLY A 111 5.87 -2.26 0.44
C GLY A 111 4.90 -1.52 -0.48
N LEU A 112 3.95 -0.78 0.10
CA LEU A 112 3.01 0.04 -0.66
C LEU A 112 3.70 1.12 -1.49
N TYR A 113 4.65 1.84 -0.90
CA TYR A 113 5.39 2.88 -1.62
C TYR A 113 6.14 2.30 -2.83
N GLN A 114 6.81 1.16 -2.63
CA GLN A 114 7.50 0.46 -3.72
C GLN A 114 6.52 -0.07 -4.77
N PHE A 115 5.34 -0.57 -4.34
CA PHE A 115 4.30 -1.02 -5.23
C PHE A 115 3.76 0.11 -6.11
N GLU A 116 3.40 1.25 -5.52
CA GLU A 116 2.87 2.41 -6.28
C GLU A 116 3.86 2.90 -7.34
N SER A 117 5.15 2.98 -7.00
CA SER A 117 6.22 3.30 -7.96
C SER A 117 6.30 2.26 -9.09
N THR A 118 6.22 0.97 -8.74
CA THR A 118 6.24 -0.14 -9.71
C THR A 118 5.00 -0.13 -10.61
N PHE A 119 3.82 0.13 -10.05
CA PHE A 119 2.56 0.22 -10.77
C PHE A 119 2.55 1.40 -11.74
N PHE A 120 3.05 2.56 -11.31
CA PHE A 120 3.23 3.72 -12.18
C PHE A 120 4.15 3.39 -13.37
N ALA A 121 5.30 2.77 -13.11
CA ALA A 121 6.22 2.35 -14.16
C ALA A 121 5.61 1.29 -15.10
N TRP A 122 4.85 0.34 -14.56
CA TRP A 122 4.14 -0.68 -15.33
C TRP A 122 3.11 -0.05 -16.27
N LYS A 123 2.33 0.93 -15.79
CA LYS A 123 1.39 1.67 -16.65
C LYS A 123 2.10 2.44 -17.76
N LEU A 124 3.20 3.13 -17.45
CA LEU A 124 4.01 3.83 -18.46
C LEU A 124 4.57 2.89 -19.53
N ALA A 125 4.89 1.65 -19.17
CA ALA A 125 5.37 0.66 -20.13
C ALA A 125 4.25 0.12 -21.05
N LEU A 126 2.99 0.10 -20.58
CA LEU A 126 1.84 -0.31 -21.37
C LEU A 126 1.34 0.79 -22.31
N GLU A 127 1.37 2.03 -21.83
CA GLU A 127 1.05 3.23 -22.61
C GLU A 127 2.30 4.09 -22.72
N PRO A 128 3.22 3.78 -23.66
CA PRO A 128 4.39 4.59 -23.85
C PRO A 128 3.93 6.01 -24.15
N LEU A 129 4.38 6.98 -23.34
CA LEU A 129 4.12 8.39 -23.52
C LEU A 129 4.43 8.74 -24.97
N MET A 130 3.36 8.87 -25.76
CA MET A 130 3.46 9.18 -27.16
C MET A 130 3.99 10.61 -27.20
N CYS A 131 5.25 10.80 -27.59
CA CYS A 131 5.69 12.11 -28.06
C CYS A 131 4.88 12.39 -29.32
N THR A 132 3.71 13.01 -29.17
CA THR A 132 2.98 13.59 -30.30
C THR A 132 3.89 14.61 -30.99
N PRO A 133 4.14 14.46 -32.31
CA PRO A 133 5.04 15.34 -33.05
C PRO A 133 4.51 16.78 -33.18
#